data_AF-A0A1I5NC04-F1
#
_entry.id   AF-A0A1I5NC04-F1
#
_cell.length_a   1.000
_cell.length_b   1.000
_cell.length_c   1.000
_cell.angle_alpha   90.00
_cell.angle_beta   90.00
_cell.angle_gamma   90.00
#
_symmetry.space_group_name_H-M   'P 1'
#
loop_
_entity.id
_entity.type
_entity.pdbx_description
1 polymer ?
#
loop_
_entity_poly.entity_id
_entity_poly.type
_entity_poly.pdbx_seq_one_letter_code
_entity_poly.pdbx_strand_id
1 'polypeptide(L)'
;MQLKTVIFILLTISLALSEEVKSKKGYRLLAWNDLGMHCMDGNDYSVFSILPPYNNLVAQLIKKDGTPQHITSGVTLTYEAVPSLDGKWNTTSVTKTNFWDYVLSLFGVTLEADKGLAGSYVQSKTPQPLHYDSTHKWWTAEGIPVSPKNDDGSYNMYPMVKVVAKDNSGNVLAETTTVLPVSDEMDCKKCHSSTSNYDDAKPSSGWVNLSDPEKDYKYNILRLHDQKHPTAVAEHNSSLSAKGWNYKAEGLEATANSGTPILCASCHKSNALPGTGVDDIKPLTQALHSKHTDVTDPDTGLTLNNSTNRNACYTCHPGATTQCLRGAMGNAKNPDGTSKMQCQSCHGVMSAVG
;
A
#
# COMPACT_ATOMS: atom_id res chain seq x y z
N MET A 1 7.95 7.57 71.41
CA MET A 1 7.61 8.76 70.60
C MET A 1 8.82 9.08 69.72
N GLN A 2 8.88 8.53 68.51
CA GLN A 2 9.89 8.83 67.49
C GLN A 2 9.14 9.09 66.19
N LEU A 3 9.11 10.35 65.75
CA LEU A 3 8.62 10.71 64.41
C LEU A 3 9.76 10.47 63.41
N LYS A 4 9.54 9.59 62.43
CA LYS A 4 10.39 9.49 61.24
C LYS A 4 9.84 10.43 60.16
N THR A 5 10.63 11.45 59.82
CA THR A 5 10.41 12.34 58.68
C THR A 5 10.62 11.57 57.38
N VAL A 6 9.62 11.55 56.50
CA VAL A 6 9.73 11.04 55.13
C VAL A 6 9.95 12.21 54.20
N ILE A 7 11.10 12.24 53.53
CA ILE A 7 11.47 13.21 52.49
C ILE A 7 10.88 12.72 51.16
N PHE A 8 9.98 13.50 50.56
CA PHE A 8 9.49 13.27 49.20
C PHE A 8 10.46 13.90 48.20
N ILE A 9 11.12 13.06 47.39
CA ILE A 9 11.89 13.49 46.22
C ILE A 9 10.92 13.63 45.05
N LEU A 10 10.67 14.85 44.59
CA LEU A 10 9.96 15.09 43.32
C LEU A 10 10.92 14.77 42.16
N LEU A 11 10.64 13.66 41.47
CA LEU A 11 11.26 13.32 40.20
C LEU A 11 10.50 14.05 39.08
N THR A 12 11.09 15.08 38.48
CA THR A 12 10.53 15.76 37.32
C THR A 12 10.68 14.86 36.08
N ILE A 13 9.58 14.27 35.65
CA ILE A 13 9.50 13.55 34.37
C ILE A 13 9.51 14.60 33.26
N SER A 14 10.59 14.64 32.49
CA SER A 14 10.68 15.42 31.26
C SER A 14 9.75 14.81 30.22
N LEU A 15 8.62 15.48 29.94
CA LEU A 15 7.78 15.18 28.78
C LEU A 15 8.61 15.43 27.52
N ALA A 16 8.75 14.41 26.66
CA ALA A 16 9.30 14.57 25.34
C ALA A 16 8.50 15.64 24.57
N LEU A 17 9.20 16.69 24.14
CA LEU A 17 8.69 17.77 23.32
C LEU A 17 8.13 17.20 22.02
N SER A 18 6.83 17.42 21.80
CA SER A 18 6.27 17.46 20.44
C SER A 18 7.08 18.49 19.66
N GLU A 19 7.65 18.13 18.50
CA GLU A 19 8.22 19.11 17.59
C GLU A 19 7.17 20.20 17.33
N GLU A 20 7.52 21.44 17.65
CA GLU A 20 6.63 22.58 17.42
C GLU A 20 6.39 22.73 15.93
N VAL A 21 5.13 22.65 15.51
CA VAL A 21 4.68 23.10 14.20
C VAL A 21 5.12 24.55 14.03
N LYS A 22 6.15 24.81 13.21
CA LYS A 22 6.56 26.17 12.84
C LYS A 22 5.47 26.79 11.98
N SER A 23 4.48 27.39 12.64
CA SER A 23 3.47 28.23 12.00
C SER A 23 3.88 29.68 12.13
N LYS A 24 3.95 30.42 11.02
CA LYS A 24 3.94 31.88 11.08
C LYS A 24 2.61 32.30 11.70
N LYS A 25 2.61 33.33 12.57
CA LYS A 25 1.39 33.86 13.22
C LYS A 25 0.28 34.02 12.16
N GLY A 26 -0.78 33.21 12.24
CA GLY A 26 -1.95 33.31 11.38
C GLY A 26 -2.25 32.14 10.45
N TYR A 27 -1.38 31.13 10.28
CA TYR A 27 -1.67 29.97 9.41
C TYR A 27 -1.54 28.63 10.14
N ARG A 28 -2.24 27.59 9.67
CA ARG A 28 -2.11 26.19 10.07
C ARG A 28 -2.16 25.33 8.82
N LEU A 29 -1.16 24.46 8.65
CA LEU A 29 -1.15 23.46 7.61
C LEU A 29 -1.55 22.12 8.22
N LEU A 30 -2.46 21.42 7.57
CA LEU A 30 -2.85 20.04 7.88
C LEU A 30 -2.46 19.19 6.67
N ALA A 31 -1.88 18.01 6.91
CA ALA A 31 -1.56 17.06 5.84
C ALA A 31 -1.76 15.62 6.32
N TRP A 32 -2.34 14.79 5.47
CA TRP A 32 -2.64 13.38 5.77
C TRP A 32 -2.65 12.56 4.49
N ASN A 33 -2.51 11.25 4.65
CA ASN A 33 -2.81 10.27 3.63
C ASN A 33 -4.28 9.80 3.79
N ASP A 34 -5.01 9.65 2.69
CA ASP A 34 -6.43 9.25 2.68
C ASP A 34 -6.66 7.77 2.32
N LEU A 35 -5.61 7.02 1.96
CA LEU A 35 -5.68 5.59 1.64
C LEU A 35 -5.58 4.68 2.87
N GLY A 36 -5.07 5.20 3.99
CA GLY A 36 -4.46 4.34 5.01
C GLY A 36 -3.17 3.73 4.47
N MET A 37 -2.81 2.52 4.90
CA MET A 37 -1.60 1.87 4.38
C MET A 37 -1.82 1.30 2.99
N HIS A 38 -1.12 1.85 2.00
CA HIS A 38 -1.11 1.28 0.65
C HIS A 38 -0.32 -0.03 0.62
N CYS A 39 -0.76 -0.99 -0.18
CA CYS A 39 -0.02 -2.23 -0.40
C CYS A 39 0.51 -2.29 -1.85
N MET A 40 1.75 -2.73 -2.05
CA MET A 40 2.36 -2.93 -3.37
C MET A 40 2.92 -4.35 -3.52
N ASP A 41 3.15 -4.80 -4.76
CA ASP A 41 3.54 -6.18 -5.10
C ASP A 41 5.01 -6.53 -4.79
N GLY A 42 5.64 -5.81 -3.86
CA GLY A 42 7.05 -5.94 -3.53
C GLY A 42 7.97 -5.41 -4.63
N ASN A 43 9.10 -6.07 -4.84
CA ASN A 43 10.18 -5.59 -5.71
C ASN A 43 10.13 -6.12 -7.15
N ASP A 44 9.32 -7.14 -7.46
CA ASP A 44 9.23 -7.73 -8.80
C ASP A 44 7.86 -7.52 -9.46
N TYR A 45 7.85 -6.97 -10.67
CA TYR A 45 6.69 -6.75 -11.54
C TYR A 45 6.83 -7.52 -12.87
N SER A 46 7.81 -8.42 -12.96
CA SER A 46 8.14 -9.14 -14.20
C SER A 46 7.21 -10.32 -14.49
N VAL A 47 6.50 -10.82 -13.48
CA VAL A 47 5.58 -11.97 -13.60
C VAL A 47 4.12 -11.52 -13.65
N PHE A 48 3.67 -10.84 -12.60
CA PHE A 48 2.34 -10.21 -12.57
C PHE A 48 2.32 -9.01 -11.62
N SER A 49 1.26 -8.20 -11.73
CA SER A 49 0.93 -7.13 -10.80
C SER A 49 -0.55 -7.13 -10.38
N ILE A 50 -0.77 -6.93 -9.08
CA ILE A 50 -2.05 -6.62 -8.43
C ILE A 50 -2.10 -5.12 -8.12
N LEU A 51 -1.07 -4.58 -7.46
CA LEU A 51 -1.00 -3.17 -7.03
C LEU A 51 0.37 -2.54 -7.34
N PRO A 52 0.40 -1.37 -8.00
CA PRO A 52 1.63 -0.63 -8.26
C PRO A 52 2.15 0.06 -6.97
N PRO A 53 3.40 0.58 -6.98
CA PRO A 53 3.82 1.56 -5.98
C PRO A 53 2.92 2.79 -6.05
N TYR A 54 2.29 3.16 -4.93
CA TYR A 54 1.30 4.21 -4.90
C TYR A 54 1.10 4.77 -3.49
N ASN A 55 0.68 6.03 -3.40
CA ASN A 55 0.23 6.68 -2.18
C ASN A 55 -0.41 8.02 -2.53
N ASN A 56 -1.25 8.54 -1.64
CA ASN A 56 -1.85 9.86 -1.80
C ASN A 56 -1.45 10.74 -0.63
N LEU A 57 -1.16 11.99 -0.93
CA LEU A 57 -0.97 13.04 0.06
C LEU A 57 -2.02 14.11 -0.15
N VAL A 58 -2.74 14.45 0.91
CA VAL A 58 -3.73 15.53 0.94
C VAL A 58 -3.30 16.57 1.97
N ALA A 59 -3.56 17.84 1.68
CA ALA A 59 -3.30 18.94 2.59
C ALA A 59 -4.35 20.06 2.52
N GLN A 60 -4.48 20.79 3.62
CA GLN A 60 -5.28 22.02 3.70
C GLN A 60 -4.52 23.10 4.46
N LEU A 61 -4.45 24.30 3.87
CA LEU A 61 -3.88 25.48 4.50
C LEU A 61 -5.00 26.37 5.05
N ILE A 62 -5.06 26.48 6.36
CA ILE A 62 -6.08 27.27 7.06
C ILE A 62 -5.46 28.55 7.60
N LYS A 63 -6.01 29.70 7.20
CA LYS A 63 -5.73 30.98 7.84
C LYS A 63 -6.62 31.14 9.07
N LYS A 64 -6.02 31.54 10.18
CA LYS A 64 -6.59 31.54 11.54
C LYS A 64 -6.92 32.95 12.07
N ASP A 65 -6.87 33.99 11.25
CA ASP A 65 -7.19 35.35 11.68
C ASP A 65 -8.70 35.61 11.67
N GLY A 66 -9.34 35.37 12.82
CA GLY A 66 -10.79 35.47 12.96
C GLY A 66 -11.49 34.18 12.55
N THR A 67 -12.38 34.24 11.55
CA THR A 67 -13.06 33.03 11.05
C THR A 67 -12.07 32.21 10.22
N PRO A 68 -11.89 30.90 10.50
CA PRO A 68 -10.97 30.06 9.73
C PRO A 68 -11.29 30.08 8.23
N GLN A 69 -10.30 30.39 7.40
CA GLN A 69 -10.42 30.43 5.94
C GLN A 69 -9.51 29.39 5.31
N HIS A 70 -10.08 28.54 4.45
CA HIS A 70 -9.27 27.64 3.62
C HIS A 70 -8.65 28.43 2.47
N ILE A 71 -7.33 28.39 2.38
CA ILE A 71 -6.55 29.10 1.38
C ILE A 71 -6.28 28.19 0.19
N THR A 72 -6.76 28.62 -0.97
CA THR A 72 -6.81 27.81 -2.20
C THR A 72 -6.10 28.47 -3.39
N SER A 73 -5.62 29.71 -3.22
CA SER A 73 -4.98 30.50 -4.26
C SER A 73 -3.94 31.46 -3.66
N GLY A 74 -3.00 31.95 -4.48
CA GLY A 74 -1.94 32.86 -4.04
C GLY A 74 -0.89 32.19 -3.13
N VAL A 75 -0.85 30.87 -3.15
CA VAL A 75 0.08 30.03 -2.40
C VAL A 75 0.57 28.87 -3.26
N THR A 76 1.73 28.34 -2.92
CA THR A 76 2.25 27.06 -3.43
C THR A 76 2.42 26.10 -2.26
N LEU A 77 1.94 24.88 -2.43
CA LEU A 77 2.18 23.79 -1.49
C LEU A 77 3.10 22.75 -2.13
N THR A 78 4.07 22.28 -1.37
CA THR A 78 5.02 21.27 -1.81
C THR A 78 5.23 20.20 -0.74
N TYR A 79 5.64 19.01 -1.14
CA TYR A 79 6.13 17.96 -0.25
C TYR A 79 7.58 17.59 -0.58
N GLU A 80 8.36 17.27 0.45
CA GLU A 80 9.72 16.76 0.32
C GLU A 80 9.98 15.69 1.38
N ALA A 81 10.90 14.78 1.09
CA ALA A 81 11.34 13.76 2.02
C ALA A 81 11.96 14.41 3.28
N VAL A 82 11.76 13.77 4.41
CA VAL A 82 12.52 14.02 5.65
C VAL A 82 12.98 12.69 6.22
N PRO A 83 13.96 12.67 7.13
CA PRO A 83 14.24 11.47 7.90
C PRO A 83 12.96 10.99 8.58
N SER A 84 12.69 9.69 8.48
CA SER A 84 11.58 9.07 9.18
C SER A 84 11.92 8.93 10.67
N LEU A 85 11.02 8.36 11.47
CA LEU A 85 11.24 8.21 12.92
C LEU A 85 12.42 7.28 13.27
N ASP A 86 12.86 6.46 12.32
CA ASP A 86 14.08 5.64 12.40
C ASP A 86 15.36 6.42 12.05
N GLY A 87 15.24 7.71 11.72
CA GLY A 87 16.33 8.59 11.32
C GLY A 87 16.79 8.41 9.86
N LYS A 88 16.10 7.61 9.06
CA LYS A 88 16.52 7.24 7.70
C LYS A 88 15.70 7.92 6.62
N TRP A 89 16.32 8.06 5.45
CA TRP A 89 15.74 8.71 4.28
C TRP A 89 15.07 7.68 3.35
N ASN A 90 14.00 8.11 2.71
CA ASN A 90 13.35 7.39 1.61
C ASN A 90 13.07 8.40 0.50
N THR A 91 13.99 8.52 -0.45
CA THR A 91 14.02 9.62 -1.44
C THR A 91 13.82 9.19 -2.89
N THR A 92 13.83 7.88 -3.14
CA THR A 92 13.66 7.26 -4.47
C THR A 92 13.00 5.90 -4.31
N SER A 93 12.31 5.43 -5.35
CA SER A 93 11.75 4.08 -5.43
C SER A 93 12.25 3.31 -6.64
N VAL A 94 12.73 3.97 -7.69
CA VAL A 94 13.16 3.34 -8.95
C VAL A 94 14.31 2.35 -8.78
N THR A 95 15.13 2.50 -7.74
CA THR A 95 16.23 1.56 -7.42
C THR A 95 15.81 0.41 -6.51
N LYS A 96 14.55 0.39 -6.04
CA LYS A 96 14.04 -0.53 -4.99
C LYS A 96 13.05 -1.56 -5.53
N THR A 97 12.62 -1.40 -6.77
CA THR A 97 11.71 -2.28 -7.51
C THR A 97 11.94 -2.13 -9.02
N ASN A 98 11.59 -3.13 -9.81
CA ASN A 98 11.60 -3.08 -11.27
C ASN A 98 10.29 -2.57 -11.90
N PHE A 99 9.38 -1.96 -11.13
CA PHE A 99 8.08 -1.45 -11.64
C PHE A 99 8.19 -0.63 -12.93
N TRP A 100 9.13 0.32 -12.98
CA TRP A 100 9.32 1.20 -14.15
C TRP A 100 9.79 0.46 -15.40
N ASP A 101 10.40 -0.73 -15.27
CA ASP A 101 10.79 -1.56 -16.41
C ASP A 101 9.56 -2.21 -17.07
N TYR A 102 8.50 -2.45 -16.29
CA TYR A 102 7.32 -3.21 -16.72
C TYR A 102 6.04 -2.38 -16.83
N VAL A 103 6.08 -1.10 -16.46
CA VAL A 103 4.89 -0.22 -16.45
C VAL A 103 4.26 -0.08 -17.84
N LEU A 104 5.05 -0.11 -18.91
CA LEU A 104 4.51 -0.07 -20.28
C LEU A 104 3.67 -1.32 -20.58
N SER A 105 4.18 -2.51 -20.25
CA SER A 105 3.47 -3.76 -20.50
C SER A 105 2.25 -3.93 -19.59
N LEU A 106 2.34 -3.47 -18.34
CA LEU A 106 1.26 -3.60 -17.36
C LEU A 106 0.16 -2.55 -17.56
N PHE A 107 0.53 -1.28 -17.72
CA PHE A 107 -0.37 -0.12 -17.67
C PHE A 107 -0.45 0.67 -18.97
N GLY A 108 0.28 0.28 -20.02
CA GLY A 108 0.22 0.94 -21.33
C GLY A 108 0.82 2.35 -21.37
N VAL A 109 1.60 2.73 -20.35
CA VAL A 109 2.19 4.06 -20.22
C VAL A 109 3.70 3.99 -20.02
N THR A 110 4.41 5.02 -20.46
CA THR A 110 5.81 5.24 -20.10
C THR A 110 5.88 6.29 -19.00
N LEU A 111 6.59 5.99 -17.92
CA LEU A 111 6.81 6.91 -16.81
C LEU A 111 8.28 7.29 -16.72
N GLU A 112 8.54 8.53 -16.32
CA GLU A 112 9.86 8.92 -15.85
C GLU A 112 10.20 8.16 -14.56
N ALA A 113 11.51 8.01 -14.29
CA ALA A 113 11.98 7.47 -13.03
C ALA A 113 11.34 8.20 -11.85
N ASP A 114 10.92 7.45 -10.83
CA ASP A 114 10.30 7.96 -9.62
C ASP A 114 8.97 8.72 -9.80
N LYS A 115 8.37 8.70 -11.00
CA LYS A 115 7.02 9.22 -11.26
C LYS A 115 6.00 8.09 -11.19
N GLY A 116 4.88 8.33 -10.52
CA GLY A 116 3.78 7.36 -10.40
C GLY A 116 2.71 7.53 -11.47
N LEU A 117 1.75 6.60 -11.50
CA LEU A 117 0.72 6.51 -12.54
C LEU A 117 -0.21 7.73 -12.62
N ALA A 118 -0.44 8.43 -11.50
CA ALA A 118 -1.23 9.66 -11.46
C ALA A 118 -0.37 10.95 -11.63
N GLY A 119 0.93 10.80 -11.93
CA GLY A 119 1.81 11.89 -12.33
C GLY A 119 2.62 12.54 -11.21
N SER A 120 2.35 12.24 -9.94
CA SER A 120 3.16 12.70 -8.81
C SER A 120 4.51 11.98 -8.75
N TYR A 121 5.56 12.68 -8.34
CA TYR A 121 6.87 12.06 -8.09
C TYR A 121 6.96 11.49 -6.67
N VAL A 122 7.89 10.58 -6.44
CA VAL A 122 8.26 10.14 -5.09
C VAL A 122 8.67 11.35 -4.24
N GLN A 123 8.51 11.26 -2.92
CA GLN A 123 9.08 12.25 -2.01
C GLN A 123 10.62 12.25 -2.16
N SER A 124 11.18 13.31 -2.73
CA SER A 124 12.63 13.48 -2.87
C SER A 124 13.14 14.61 -1.96
N LYS A 125 14.44 14.87 -1.92
CA LYS A 125 14.99 16.07 -1.24
C LYS A 125 14.67 17.37 -1.98
N THR A 126 14.27 17.28 -3.24
CA THR A 126 13.74 18.42 -4.00
C THR A 126 12.23 18.48 -3.80
N PRO A 127 11.68 19.63 -3.38
CA PRO A 127 10.24 19.78 -3.19
C PRO A 127 9.44 19.48 -4.46
N GLN A 128 8.41 18.65 -4.32
CA GLN A 128 7.45 18.29 -5.35
C GLN A 128 6.12 19.01 -5.09
N PRO A 129 5.38 19.44 -6.13
CA PRO A 129 4.17 20.24 -5.95
C PRO A 129 2.99 19.41 -5.45
N LEU A 130 2.11 20.04 -4.66
CA LEU A 130 0.72 19.63 -4.52
C LEU A 130 -0.15 20.50 -5.43
N HIS A 131 -1.21 19.90 -5.97
CA HIS A 131 -2.17 20.57 -6.84
C HIS A 131 -3.50 20.78 -6.12
N TYR A 132 -4.16 21.92 -6.34
CA TYR A 132 -5.48 22.15 -5.76
C TYR A 132 -6.56 21.39 -6.53
N ASP A 133 -7.26 20.49 -5.85
CA ASP A 133 -8.43 19.78 -6.34
C ASP A 133 -9.69 20.58 -5.98
N SER A 134 -10.35 21.15 -6.98
CA SER A 134 -11.57 21.94 -6.79
C SER A 134 -12.81 21.11 -6.45
N THR A 135 -12.81 19.82 -6.81
CA THR A 135 -13.92 18.89 -6.55
C THR A 135 -13.92 18.50 -5.08
N HIS A 136 -12.78 18.04 -4.57
CA HIS A 136 -12.62 17.65 -3.17
C HIS A 136 -12.32 18.83 -2.23
N LYS A 137 -11.95 19.99 -2.78
CA LYS A 137 -11.59 21.21 -2.06
C LYS A 137 -10.42 21.01 -1.10
N TRP A 138 -9.32 20.46 -1.62
CA TRP A 138 -8.05 20.29 -0.91
C TRP A 138 -6.86 20.40 -1.86
N TRP A 139 -5.65 20.43 -1.31
CA TRP A 139 -4.41 20.27 -2.07
C TRP A 139 -4.01 18.80 -2.05
N THR A 140 -3.56 18.24 -3.17
CA THR A 140 -3.21 16.83 -3.26
C THR A 140 -2.02 16.54 -4.17
N ALA A 141 -1.28 15.49 -3.85
CA ALA A 141 -0.39 14.78 -4.73
C ALA A 141 -0.84 13.32 -4.76
N GLU A 142 -1.53 12.94 -5.83
CA GLU A 142 -2.09 11.61 -6.05
C GLU A 142 -1.07 10.70 -6.73
N GLY A 143 -1.00 9.43 -6.30
CA GLY A 143 -0.15 8.41 -6.90
C GLY A 143 1.34 8.63 -6.76
N ILE A 144 1.78 9.05 -5.58
CA ILE A 144 3.19 9.08 -5.16
C ILE A 144 3.72 7.64 -5.11
N PRO A 145 4.72 7.24 -5.91
CA PRO A 145 5.19 5.86 -5.97
C PRO A 145 6.17 5.54 -4.82
N VAL A 146 5.76 5.69 -3.56
CA VAL A 146 6.60 5.38 -2.41
C VAL A 146 6.77 3.87 -2.23
N SER A 147 7.95 3.45 -1.77
CA SER A 147 8.28 2.06 -1.46
C SER A 147 8.53 1.87 0.04
N PRO A 148 8.31 0.67 0.60
CA PRO A 148 8.51 0.37 2.02
C PRO A 148 9.99 0.19 2.41
N LYS A 149 10.92 0.73 1.62
CA LYS A 149 12.37 0.61 1.82
C LYS A 149 13.00 1.99 1.87
N ASN A 150 13.83 2.22 2.88
CA ASN A 150 14.71 3.37 2.95
C ASN A 150 15.80 3.29 1.86
N ASP A 151 16.52 4.38 1.67
CA ASP A 151 17.58 4.49 0.65
C ASP A 151 18.78 3.58 0.94
N ASP A 152 18.97 3.16 2.20
CA ASP A 152 19.96 2.17 2.61
C ASP A 152 19.50 0.71 2.43
N GLY A 153 18.30 0.50 1.89
CA GLY A 153 17.68 -0.81 1.69
C GLY A 153 16.98 -1.40 2.92
N SER A 154 17.05 -0.76 4.08
CA SER A 154 16.29 -1.20 5.26
C SER A 154 14.79 -0.96 5.09
N TYR A 155 13.96 -1.84 5.66
CA TYR A 155 12.51 -1.66 5.61
C TYR A 155 12.02 -0.55 6.52
N ASN A 156 11.10 0.25 5.99
CA ASN A 156 10.35 1.27 6.72
C ASN A 156 8.99 1.46 6.03
N MET A 157 7.94 1.05 6.74
CA MET A 157 6.56 1.08 6.27
C MET A 157 5.85 2.41 6.53
N TYR A 158 6.56 3.33 7.19
CA TYR A 158 6.08 4.63 7.63
C TYR A 158 7.04 5.76 7.20
N PRO A 159 7.39 5.87 5.90
CA PRO A 159 8.22 6.96 5.43
C PRO A 159 7.53 8.31 5.68
N MET A 160 8.31 9.30 6.13
CA MET A 160 7.81 10.62 6.50
C MET A 160 8.09 11.65 5.41
N VAL A 161 7.15 12.57 5.24
CA VAL A 161 7.28 13.74 4.36
C VAL A 161 7.03 15.02 5.14
N LYS A 162 7.67 16.10 4.71
CA LYS A 162 7.35 17.46 5.13
C LYS A 162 6.55 18.15 4.03
N VAL A 163 5.44 18.75 4.42
CA VAL A 163 4.61 19.59 3.56
C VAL A 163 4.85 21.05 3.94
N VAL A 164 5.07 21.89 2.94
CA VAL A 164 5.41 23.32 3.12
C VAL A 164 4.46 24.15 2.27
N ALA A 165 3.86 25.17 2.88
CA ALA A 165 3.07 26.17 2.19
C ALA A 165 3.83 27.51 2.12
N LYS A 166 3.93 28.09 0.92
CA LYS A 166 4.58 29.38 0.67
C LYS A 166 3.61 30.37 0.01
N ASP A 167 3.77 31.66 0.30
CA ASP A 167 3.13 32.73 -0.47
C ASP A 167 3.83 32.96 -1.82
N ASN A 168 3.24 33.80 -2.69
CA ASN A 168 3.81 34.14 -4.00
C ASN A 168 5.20 34.82 -3.93
N SER A 169 5.58 35.37 -2.77
CA SER A 169 6.89 35.96 -2.53
C SER A 169 7.92 34.93 -2.04
N GLY A 170 7.52 33.66 -1.92
CA GLY A 170 8.36 32.55 -1.46
C GLY A 170 8.47 32.44 0.06
N ASN A 171 7.75 33.25 0.84
CA ASN A 171 7.80 33.16 2.30
C ASN A 171 7.02 31.94 2.77
N VAL A 172 7.61 31.16 3.68
CA VAL A 172 6.91 30.05 4.34
C VAL A 172 5.81 30.60 5.25
N LEU A 173 4.58 30.12 5.04
CA LEU A 173 3.40 30.45 5.84
C LEU A 173 3.23 29.44 6.98
N ALA A 174 3.33 28.15 6.66
CA ALA A 174 3.27 27.04 7.60
C ALA A 174 3.91 25.79 6.99
N GLU A 175 4.39 24.90 7.84
CA GLU A 175 4.86 23.56 7.47
C GLU A 175 4.32 22.52 8.45
N THR A 176 4.28 21.25 8.04
CA THR A 176 3.94 20.10 8.89
C THR A 176 4.64 18.86 8.35
N THR A 177 4.82 17.84 9.19
CA THR A 177 5.24 16.51 8.75
C THR A 177 4.06 15.55 8.80
N THR A 178 4.05 14.55 7.93
CA THR A 178 3.06 13.47 7.91
C THR A 178 3.67 12.21 7.29
N VAL A 179 2.95 11.10 7.37
CA VAL A 179 3.41 9.78 6.93
C VAL A 179 2.79 9.40 5.58
N LEU A 180 3.56 8.73 4.72
CA LEU A 180 3.10 8.06 3.49
C LEU A 180 3.16 6.54 3.70
N PRO A 181 2.20 5.96 4.44
CA PRO A 181 2.29 4.57 4.87
C PRO A 181 2.15 3.63 3.67
N VAL A 182 3.11 2.71 3.52
CA VAL A 182 3.17 1.76 2.42
C VAL A 182 3.75 0.43 2.91
N SER A 183 3.28 -0.69 2.34
CA SER A 183 3.74 -2.02 2.71
C SER A 183 3.75 -2.99 1.54
N ASP A 184 4.64 -3.98 1.61
CA ASP A 184 4.70 -5.17 0.75
C ASP A 184 4.50 -6.46 1.56
N GLU A 185 3.73 -6.39 2.66
CA GLU A 185 3.42 -7.53 3.55
C GLU A 185 2.45 -8.56 2.96
N MET A 186 1.94 -8.36 1.73
CA MET A 186 1.07 -9.35 1.09
C MET A 186 1.85 -10.65 0.84
N ASP A 187 1.48 -11.73 1.53
CA ASP A 187 2.34 -12.92 1.68
C ASP A 187 1.79 -14.16 0.96
N CYS A 188 1.59 -14.05 -0.35
CA CYS A 188 1.07 -15.16 -1.17
C CYS A 188 1.96 -16.41 -1.11
N LYS A 189 3.28 -16.23 -0.89
CA LYS A 189 4.27 -17.31 -0.84
C LYS A 189 4.07 -18.26 0.34
N LYS A 190 3.32 -17.85 1.38
CA LYS A 190 2.95 -18.73 2.50
C LYS A 190 2.29 -20.03 2.05
N CYS A 191 1.48 -19.98 0.99
CA CYS A 191 0.84 -21.16 0.40
C CYS A 191 1.35 -21.47 -1.01
N HIS A 192 1.71 -20.46 -1.80
CA HIS A 192 2.01 -20.65 -3.22
C HIS A 192 3.50 -20.81 -3.56
N SER A 193 4.42 -20.71 -2.59
CA SER A 193 5.83 -21.02 -2.87
C SER A 193 6.04 -22.52 -3.02
N SER A 194 7.00 -22.90 -3.85
CA SER A 194 7.43 -24.28 -4.06
C SER A 194 7.98 -24.93 -2.79
N THR A 195 8.38 -24.12 -1.80
CA THR A 195 8.92 -24.54 -0.50
C THR A 195 7.93 -24.36 0.66
N SER A 196 6.67 -23.98 0.39
CA SER A 196 5.63 -23.77 1.40
C SER A 196 5.25 -25.04 2.18
N ASN A 197 5.48 -26.22 1.58
CA ASN A 197 4.95 -27.50 2.03
C ASN A 197 3.41 -27.53 2.13
N TYR A 198 2.72 -26.67 1.36
CA TYR A 198 1.27 -26.57 1.34
C TYR A 198 0.69 -27.17 0.05
N ASP A 199 0.50 -28.50 0.05
CA ASP A 199 0.12 -29.24 -1.15
C ASP A 199 -1.27 -28.87 -1.72
N ASP A 200 -2.18 -28.30 -0.91
CA ASP A 200 -3.50 -27.85 -1.37
C ASP A 200 -3.42 -26.70 -2.40
N ALA A 201 -2.33 -25.92 -2.39
CA ALA A 201 -2.08 -24.87 -3.37
C ALA A 201 -1.20 -25.34 -4.54
N LYS A 202 -0.75 -26.60 -4.54
CA LYS A 202 0.16 -27.14 -5.56
C LYS A 202 -0.57 -27.39 -6.88
N PRO A 203 -0.10 -26.83 -8.01
CA PRO A 203 -0.62 -27.19 -9.31
C PRO A 203 -0.46 -28.70 -9.57
N SER A 204 -1.38 -29.30 -10.32
CA SER A 204 -1.34 -30.75 -10.63
C SER A 204 -0.11 -31.14 -11.47
N SER A 205 0.43 -30.20 -12.26
CA SER A 205 1.70 -30.36 -12.99
C SER A 205 2.94 -30.16 -12.10
N GLY A 206 2.73 -29.89 -10.81
CA GLY A 206 3.78 -29.62 -9.84
C GLY A 206 4.16 -28.15 -9.73
N TRP A 207 4.94 -27.86 -8.69
CA TRP A 207 5.56 -26.56 -8.45
C TRP A 207 6.55 -26.20 -9.56
N VAL A 208 6.73 -24.90 -9.82
CA VAL A 208 7.68 -24.39 -10.81
C VAL A 208 9.12 -24.54 -10.31
N ASN A 209 9.37 -24.39 -9.00
CA ASN A 209 10.68 -24.51 -8.35
C ASN A 209 11.74 -23.54 -8.92
N LEU A 210 11.40 -22.25 -9.03
CA LEU A 210 12.38 -21.23 -9.42
C LEU A 210 13.33 -20.93 -8.26
N SER A 211 14.59 -20.61 -8.59
CA SER A 211 15.59 -20.19 -7.61
C SER A 211 15.34 -18.79 -7.05
N ASP A 212 14.64 -17.94 -7.81
CA ASP A 212 14.18 -16.63 -7.36
C ASP A 212 12.85 -16.79 -6.61
N PRO A 213 12.83 -16.65 -5.27
CA PRO A 213 11.64 -16.89 -4.47
C PRO A 213 10.52 -15.89 -4.78
N GLU A 214 10.83 -14.68 -5.23
CA GLU A 214 9.80 -13.66 -5.54
C GLU A 214 9.09 -13.96 -6.86
N LYS A 215 9.75 -14.68 -7.77
CA LYS A 215 9.12 -15.16 -9.01
C LYS A 215 8.45 -16.51 -8.83
N ASP A 216 9.01 -17.38 -8.00
CA ASP A 216 8.56 -18.75 -7.80
C ASP A 216 7.07 -18.84 -7.45
N TYR A 217 6.64 -18.16 -6.37
CA TYR A 217 5.23 -18.20 -5.98
C TYR A 217 4.34 -17.53 -7.02
N LYS A 218 4.83 -16.50 -7.72
CA LYS A 218 4.05 -15.80 -8.74
C LYS A 218 3.75 -16.72 -9.92
N TYR A 219 4.75 -17.44 -10.41
CA TYR A 219 4.56 -18.44 -11.47
C TYR A 219 3.67 -19.60 -11.02
N ASN A 220 3.79 -20.06 -9.77
CA ASN A 220 2.90 -21.08 -9.22
C ASN A 220 1.43 -20.62 -9.19
N ILE A 221 1.18 -19.34 -8.88
CA ILE A 221 -0.16 -18.74 -8.95
C ILE A 221 -0.69 -18.71 -10.38
N LEU A 222 0.12 -18.26 -11.35
CA LEU A 222 -0.29 -18.24 -12.76
C LEU A 222 -0.60 -19.65 -13.27
N ARG A 223 0.24 -20.62 -12.93
CA ARG A 223 0.04 -22.04 -13.28
C ARG A 223 -1.25 -22.60 -12.67
N LEU A 224 -1.49 -22.35 -11.39
CA LEU A 224 -2.72 -22.79 -10.73
C LEU A 224 -3.94 -22.09 -11.33
N HIS A 225 -3.84 -20.81 -11.66
CA HIS A 225 -4.90 -20.06 -12.32
C HIS A 225 -5.24 -20.72 -13.67
N ASP A 226 -4.27 -20.94 -14.53
CA ASP A 226 -4.46 -21.56 -15.84
C ASP A 226 -5.04 -22.98 -15.71
N GLN A 227 -4.59 -23.78 -14.73
CA GLN A 227 -5.17 -25.09 -14.46
C GLN A 227 -6.67 -25.02 -14.11
N LYS A 228 -7.09 -24.01 -13.34
CA LYS A 228 -8.50 -23.83 -12.94
C LYS A 228 -9.34 -23.14 -14.02
N HIS A 229 -8.71 -22.41 -14.93
CA HIS A 229 -9.33 -21.57 -15.94
C HIS A 229 -8.64 -21.73 -17.31
N PRO A 230 -8.61 -22.95 -17.89
CA PRO A 230 -7.74 -23.30 -19.01
C PRO A 230 -8.05 -22.56 -20.32
N THR A 231 -9.26 -22.04 -20.48
CA THR A 231 -9.71 -21.35 -21.69
C THR A 231 -9.86 -19.84 -21.50
N ALA A 232 -9.69 -19.32 -20.28
CA ALA A 232 -10.04 -17.93 -19.96
C ALA A 232 -9.25 -16.91 -20.80
N VAL A 233 -7.96 -17.13 -21.02
CA VAL A 233 -7.17 -16.20 -21.84
C VAL A 233 -7.62 -16.24 -23.31
N ALA A 234 -7.80 -17.44 -23.88
CA ALA A 234 -8.24 -17.61 -25.25
C ALA A 234 -9.64 -17.02 -25.51
N GLU A 235 -10.58 -17.22 -24.60
CA GLU A 235 -11.96 -16.71 -24.69
C GLU A 235 -12.03 -15.18 -24.61
N HIS A 236 -11.13 -14.54 -23.86
CA HIS A 236 -11.15 -13.10 -23.64
C HIS A 236 -10.06 -12.32 -24.40
N ASN A 237 -9.29 -12.99 -25.25
CA ASN A 237 -8.15 -12.38 -25.94
C ASN A 237 -8.55 -11.15 -26.76
N SER A 238 -9.69 -11.20 -27.47
CA SER A 238 -10.19 -10.06 -28.24
C SER A 238 -10.44 -8.82 -27.36
N SER A 239 -11.04 -9.01 -26.17
CA SER A 239 -11.31 -7.93 -25.21
C SER A 239 -10.03 -7.37 -24.60
N LEU A 240 -9.04 -8.23 -24.35
CA LEU A 240 -7.73 -7.84 -23.83
C LEU A 240 -6.94 -7.04 -24.87
N SER A 241 -6.82 -7.56 -26.09
CA SER A 241 -6.09 -6.91 -27.19
C SER A 241 -6.70 -5.57 -27.57
N ALA A 242 -8.04 -5.43 -27.52
CA ALA A 242 -8.71 -4.15 -27.75
C ALA A 242 -8.31 -3.06 -26.73
N LYS A 243 -7.83 -3.47 -25.56
CA LYS A 243 -7.33 -2.57 -24.49
C LYS A 243 -5.80 -2.53 -24.41
N GLY A 244 -5.10 -3.17 -25.34
CA GLY A 244 -3.64 -3.15 -25.43
C GLY A 244 -2.90 -4.29 -24.74
N TRP A 245 -3.61 -5.24 -24.11
CA TRP A 245 -2.99 -6.43 -23.52
C TRP A 245 -3.02 -7.60 -24.50
N ASN A 246 -1.85 -8.10 -24.88
CA ASN A 246 -1.71 -9.22 -25.81
C ASN A 246 -1.15 -10.43 -25.06
N TYR A 247 -2.04 -11.23 -24.49
CA TYR A 247 -1.66 -12.44 -23.78
C TYR A 247 -1.70 -13.65 -24.71
N LYS A 248 -0.92 -14.67 -24.37
CA LYS A 248 -0.87 -15.92 -25.12
C LYS A 248 -2.10 -16.76 -24.85
N ALA A 249 -2.71 -17.29 -25.90
CA ALA A 249 -3.90 -18.14 -25.79
C ALA A 249 -3.66 -19.40 -24.94
N GLU A 250 -2.40 -19.84 -24.84
CA GLU A 250 -1.95 -20.95 -24.01
C GLU A 250 -2.11 -20.71 -22.49
N GLY A 251 -2.20 -19.45 -22.04
CA GLY A 251 -2.40 -19.12 -20.62
C GLY A 251 -1.52 -17.98 -20.09
N LEU A 252 -1.76 -17.60 -18.84
CA LEU A 252 -1.02 -16.56 -18.13
C LEU A 252 0.43 -16.98 -17.88
N GLU A 253 0.68 -18.23 -17.51
CA GLU A 253 2.04 -18.74 -17.27
C GLU A 253 2.89 -18.67 -18.55
N ALA A 254 2.32 -19.09 -19.68
CA ALA A 254 2.99 -19.03 -20.98
C ALA A 254 3.29 -17.59 -21.41
N THR A 255 2.39 -16.66 -21.09
CA THR A 255 2.53 -15.23 -21.34
C THR A 255 3.68 -14.64 -20.53
N ALA A 256 3.72 -14.88 -19.21
CA ALA A 256 4.80 -14.42 -18.33
C ALA A 256 6.16 -15.00 -18.74
N ASN A 257 6.23 -16.28 -19.09
CA ASN A 257 7.45 -16.92 -19.59
C ASN A 257 7.97 -16.32 -20.90
N SER A 258 7.13 -15.61 -21.66
CA SER A 258 7.54 -14.88 -22.86
C SER A 258 7.98 -13.44 -22.59
N GLY A 259 8.09 -13.04 -21.33
CA GLY A 259 8.51 -11.70 -20.92
C GLY A 259 7.39 -10.66 -20.87
N THR A 260 6.13 -11.08 -20.98
CA THR A 260 4.97 -10.19 -20.82
C THR A 260 4.34 -10.40 -19.45
N PRO A 261 4.47 -9.46 -18.50
CA PRO A 261 3.86 -9.59 -17.19
C PRO A 261 2.33 -9.46 -17.26
N ILE A 262 1.65 -10.08 -16.30
CA ILE A 262 0.18 -10.06 -16.23
C ILE A 262 -0.28 -8.93 -15.31
N LEU A 263 -1.08 -7.99 -15.81
CA LEU A 263 -1.86 -7.12 -14.92
C LEU A 263 -3.15 -7.86 -14.54
N CYS A 264 -3.33 -8.29 -13.29
CA CYS A 264 -4.54 -9.01 -12.88
C CYS A 264 -5.81 -8.19 -13.17
N ALA A 265 -5.70 -6.87 -13.04
CA ALA A 265 -6.78 -5.93 -13.31
C ALA A 265 -7.17 -5.82 -14.78
N SER A 266 -6.35 -6.33 -15.73
CA SER A 266 -6.70 -6.37 -17.16
C SER A 266 -7.95 -7.23 -17.43
N CYS A 267 -8.08 -8.36 -16.71
CA CYS A 267 -9.26 -9.23 -16.73
C CYS A 267 -10.24 -8.92 -15.60
N HIS A 268 -9.75 -8.77 -14.37
CA HIS A 268 -10.58 -8.61 -13.19
C HIS A 268 -10.77 -7.14 -12.82
N LYS A 269 -11.99 -6.60 -12.92
CA LYS A 269 -12.28 -5.19 -12.57
C LYS A 269 -11.73 -4.83 -11.18
N SER A 270 -11.14 -3.64 -11.05
CA SER A 270 -10.60 -3.10 -9.80
C SER A 270 -10.98 -1.63 -9.63
N ASN A 271 -11.44 -1.27 -8.43
CA ASN A 271 -11.73 0.14 -8.12
C ASN A 271 -10.46 1.01 -8.11
N ALA A 272 -9.29 0.41 -7.85
CA ALA A 272 -8.01 1.10 -7.86
C ALA A 272 -7.54 1.46 -9.28
N LEU A 273 -8.07 0.79 -10.30
CA LEU A 273 -7.73 1.01 -11.71
C LEU A 273 -9.01 1.13 -12.54
N PRO A 274 -9.69 2.29 -12.51
CA PRO A 274 -10.91 2.49 -13.29
C PRO A 274 -10.67 2.27 -14.79
N GLY A 275 -11.65 1.65 -15.46
CA GLY A 275 -11.59 1.37 -16.91
C GLY A 275 -10.95 0.03 -17.30
N THR A 276 -10.33 -0.68 -16.36
CA THR A 276 -9.79 -2.03 -16.59
C THR A 276 -10.86 -3.13 -16.43
N GLY A 277 -10.48 -4.36 -16.71
CA GLY A 277 -11.31 -5.55 -16.57
C GLY A 277 -12.08 -5.92 -17.83
N VAL A 278 -12.56 -7.16 -17.88
CA VAL A 278 -13.43 -7.71 -18.92
C VAL A 278 -14.81 -7.92 -18.32
N ASP A 279 -15.85 -7.76 -19.12
CA ASP A 279 -17.22 -8.06 -18.68
C ASP A 279 -17.39 -9.55 -18.38
N ASP A 280 -18.36 -9.88 -17.53
CA ASP A 280 -18.65 -11.25 -17.06
C ASP A 280 -17.52 -11.97 -16.28
N ILE A 281 -16.36 -11.33 -16.10
CA ILE A 281 -15.33 -11.76 -15.15
C ILE A 281 -15.58 -11.08 -13.80
N LYS A 282 -15.57 -11.88 -12.73
CA LYS A 282 -15.67 -11.40 -11.34
C LYS A 282 -14.63 -10.31 -11.06
N PRO A 283 -15.00 -9.19 -10.41
CA PRO A 283 -14.03 -8.21 -9.93
C PRO A 283 -12.94 -8.84 -9.05
N LEU A 284 -11.74 -8.25 -9.02
CA LEU A 284 -10.56 -8.89 -8.42
C LEU A 284 -10.76 -9.22 -6.94
N THR A 285 -11.37 -8.30 -6.20
CA THR A 285 -11.76 -8.50 -4.79
C THR A 285 -12.62 -9.75 -4.60
N GLN A 286 -13.65 -9.89 -5.43
CA GLN A 286 -14.58 -11.01 -5.35
C GLN A 286 -13.93 -12.32 -5.77
N ALA A 287 -13.12 -12.31 -6.83
CA ALA A 287 -12.41 -13.49 -7.30
C ALA A 287 -11.43 -14.01 -6.24
N LEU A 288 -10.62 -13.14 -5.64
CA LEU A 288 -9.64 -13.51 -4.61
C LEU A 288 -10.34 -14.01 -3.35
N HIS A 289 -11.25 -13.23 -2.74
CA HIS A 289 -11.88 -13.62 -1.49
C HIS A 289 -12.71 -14.90 -1.62
N SER A 290 -13.52 -15.02 -2.68
CA SER A 290 -14.34 -16.22 -2.92
C SER A 290 -13.49 -17.47 -3.07
N LYS A 291 -12.31 -17.38 -3.71
CA LYS A 291 -11.43 -18.55 -3.90
C LYS A 291 -10.67 -18.96 -2.65
N HIS A 292 -10.38 -18.02 -1.77
CA HIS A 292 -9.60 -18.29 -0.54
C HIS A 292 -10.49 -18.59 0.67
N THR A 293 -11.80 -18.41 0.57
CA THR A 293 -12.75 -18.59 1.69
C THR A 293 -12.54 -19.93 2.42
N ASP A 294 -12.51 -21.05 1.68
CA ASP A 294 -12.45 -22.39 2.29
C ASP A 294 -11.01 -22.93 2.44
N VAL A 295 -10.00 -22.13 2.12
CA VAL A 295 -8.59 -22.53 2.26
C VAL A 295 -8.22 -22.59 3.74
N THR A 296 -7.46 -23.61 4.14
CA THR A 296 -6.99 -23.77 5.52
C THR A 296 -5.70 -22.99 5.73
N ASP A 297 -5.67 -22.08 6.69
CA ASP A 297 -4.46 -21.35 7.07
C ASP A 297 -3.42 -22.34 7.65
N PRO A 298 -2.21 -22.44 7.06
CA PRO A 298 -1.21 -23.41 7.51
C PRO A 298 -0.66 -23.11 8.91
N ASP A 299 -0.77 -21.88 9.41
CA ASP A 299 -0.27 -21.53 10.74
C ASP A 299 -1.24 -21.93 11.85
N THR A 300 -2.55 -21.81 11.58
CA THR A 300 -3.59 -21.93 12.60
C THR A 300 -4.44 -23.19 12.45
N GLY A 301 -4.44 -23.83 11.28
CA GLY A 301 -5.32 -24.95 10.94
C GLY A 301 -6.79 -24.57 10.81
N LEU A 302 -7.13 -23.29 10.90
CA LEU A 302 -8.48 -22.76 10.70
C LEU A 302 -8.67 -22.38 9.24
N THR A 303 -9.91 -22.43 8.74
CA THR A 303 -10.20 -21.85 7.43
C THR A 303 -9.99 -20.34 7.44
N LEU A 304 -9.62 -19.76 6.30
CA LEU A 304 -9.49 -18.31 6.14
C LEU A 304 -10.84 -17.59 6.31
N ASN A 305 -11.97 -18.28 6.14
CA ASN A 305 -13.29 -17.75 6.45
C ASN A 305 -13.64 -17.76 7.94
N ASN A 306 -12.81 -18.33 8.81
CA ASN A 306 -13.12 -18.39 10.23
C ASN A 306 -13.14 -16.99 10.88
N SER A 307 -14.23 -16.66 11.56
CA SER A 307 -14.44 -15.34 12.19
C SER A 307 -13.49 -15.02 13.33
N THR A 308 -12.83 -16.03 13.91
CA THR A 308 -11.82 -15.85 14.96
C THR A 308 -10.39 -15.85 14.43
N ASN A 309 -10.18 -16.19 13.15
CA ASN A 309 -8.85 -16.22 12.54
C ASN A 309 -8.46 -14.83 11.99
N ARG A 310 -7.95 -13.94 12.85
CA ARG A 310 -7.45 -12.64 12.40
C ARG A 310 -6.37 -12.73 11.33
N ASN A 311 -5.50 -13.73 11.45
CA ASN A 311 -4.37 -13.94 10.53
C ASN A 311 -4.85 -14.25 9.11
N ALA A 312 -6.10 -14.69 8.95
CA ALA A 312 -6.68 -14.90 7.63
C ALA A 312 -6.63 -13.64 6.76
N CYS A 313 -6.99 -12.49 7.31
CA CYS A 313 -6.94 -11.22 6.58
C CYS A 313 -5.49 -10.75 6.38
N TYR A 314 -4.65 -10.89 7.40
CA TYR A 314 -3.25 -10.45 7.34
C TYR A 314 -2.34 -11.32 6.47
N THR A 315 -2.81 -12.48 6.03
CA THR A 315 -2.08 -13.28 5.04
C THR A 315 -1.96 -12.54 3.71
N CYS A 316 -2.94 -11.69 3.37
CA CYS A 316 -2.94 -10.93 2.11
C CYS A 316 -2.90 -9.41 2.32
N HIS A 317 -3.40 -8.90 3.43
CA HIS A 317 -3.43 -7.48 3.73
C HIS A 317 -2.35 -7.08 4.74
N PRO A 318 -1.75 -5.89 4.60
CA PRO A 318 -0.75 -5.44 5.55
C PRO A 318 -1.36 -5.24 6.94
N GLY A 319 -0.59 -5.55 7.97
CA GLY A 319 -0.96 -5.22 9.34
C GLY A 319 -0.39 -6.13 10.41
N ALA A 320 0.12 -7.31 10.03
CA ALA A 320 0.72 -8.25 10.98
C ALA A 320 1.97 -7.66 11.65
N THR A 321 2.87 -7.07 10.86
CA THR A 321 4.11 -6.45 11.37
C THR A 321 3.97 -4.93 11.39
N THR A 322 3.42 -4.36 10.33
CA THR A 322 3.14 -2.93 10.17
C THR A 322 2.21 -2.36 11.24
N GLN A 323 1.29 -3.15 11.81
CA GLN A 323 0.27 -2.66 12.75
C GLN A 323 -0.56 -1.49 12.17
N CYS A 324 -1.14 -1.70 10.99
CA CYS A 324 -1.99 -0.74 10.26
C CYS A 324 -3.21 -0.22 11.04
N LEU A 325 -3.54 -0.84 12.17
CA LEU A 325 -4.71 -0.50 12.97
C LEU A 325 -4.54 0.84 13.67
N ARG A 326 -5.65 1.57 13.82
CA ARG A 326 -5.71 2.83 14.56
C ARG A 326 -6.92 2.81 15.50
N GLY A 327 -6.88 3.66 16.52
CA GLY A 327 -8.00 3.85 17.43
C GLY A 327 -8.49 2.55 18.09
N ALA A 328 -9.80 2.35 18.14
CA ALA A 328 -10.41 1.19 18.82
C ALA A 328 -9.92 -0.15 18.28
N MET A 329 -9.67 -0.26 16.96
CA MET A 329 -9.21 -1.50 16.33
C MET A 329 -7.81 -1.94 16.77
N GLY A 330 -6.95 -0.98 17.16
CA GLY A 330 -5.58 -1.25 17.63
C GLY A 330 -5.45 -1.24 19.15
N ASN A 331 -6.12 -0.29 19.84
CA ASN A 331 -5.93 -0.03 21.26
C ASN A 331 -6.70 -0.98 22.19
N ALA A 332 -7.80 -1.56 21.70
CA ALA A 332 -8.60 -2.46 22.52
C ALA A 332 -7.91 -3.83 22.66
N LYS A 333 -7.32 -4.09 23.83
CA LYS A 333 -6.67 -5.37 24.17
C LYS A 333 -7.41 -6.09 25.29
N ASN A 334 -7.37 -7.42 25.25
CA ASN A 334 -7.75 -8.28 26.37
C ASN A 334 -6.67 -8.22 27.48
N PRO A 335 -6.96 -8.67 28.71
CA PRO A 335 -5.97 -8.69 29.80
C PRO A 335 -4.68 -9.47 29.49
N ASP A 336 -4.74 -10.44 28.57
CA ASP A 336 -3.60 -11.23 28.09
C ASP A 336 -2.80 -10.55 26.95
N GLY A 337 -3.16 -9.32 26.57
CA GLY A 337 -2.51 -8.55 25.50
C GLY A 337 -3.01 -8.86 24.08
N THR A 338 -3.88 -9.85 23.90
CA THR A 338 -4.48 -10.15 22.59
C THR A 338 -5.46 -9.05 22.17
N SER A 339 -5.70 -8.89 20.87
CA SER A 339 -6.66 -7.90 20.38
C SER A 339 -8.09 -8.27 20.78
N LYS A 340 -8.82 -7.32 21.38
CA LYS A 340 -10.20 -7.52 21.85
C LYS A 340 -11.21 -7.65 20.71
N MET A 341 -10.90 -7.08 19.55
CA MET A 341 -11.74 -7.13 18.33
C MET A 341 -10.91 -7.67 17.16
N GLN A 342 -11.52 -8.50 16.32
CA GLN A 342 -10.93 -8.98 15.08
C GLN A 342 -11.34 -8.11 13.89
N CYS A 343 -10.65 -8.25 12.76
CA CYS A 343 -11.06 -7.59 11.52
C CYS A 343 -12.51 -7.96 11.17
N GLN A 344 -12.83 -9.24 11.34
CA GLN A 344 -14.14 -9.83 11.09
C GLN A 344 -15.24 -9.32 12.02
N SER A 345 -14.89 -8.76 13.19
CA SER A 345 -15.88 -8.17 14.10
C SER A 345 -16.61 -6.97 13.50
N CYS A 346 -15.99 -6.29 12.52
CA CYS A 346 -16.58 -5.15 11.82
C CYS A 346 -16.75 -5.38 10.31
N HIS A 347 -15.80 -6.07 9.68
CA HIS A 347 -15.77 -6.26 8.22
C HIS A 347 -16.45 -7.55 7.75
N GLY A 348 -16.77 -8.47 8.66
CA GLY A 348 -17.27 -9.81 8.32
C GLY A 348 -16.15 -10.79 7.95
N VAL A 349 -16.56 -12.02 7.66
CA VAL A 349 -15.65 -13.11 7.26
C VAL A 349 -15.22 -12.98 5.79
N MET A 350 -14.25 -13.78 5.34
CA MET A 350 -13.70 -13.75 3.97
C MET A 350 -14.79 -13.78 2.89
N SER A 351 -15.81 -14.63 3.05
CA SER A 351 -16.92 -14.72 2.09
C SER A 351 -17.83 -13.50 2.06
N ALA A 352 -17.85 -12.68 3.12
CA ALA A 352 -18.68 -11.47 3.20
C ALA A 352 -18.07 -10.28 2.46
N VAL A 353 -16.75 -10.30 2.21
CA VAL A 353 -16.01 -9.25 1.50
C VAL A 353 -15.68 -9.63 0.04
N GLY A 354 -16.10 -10.83 -0.37
CA GLY A 354 -15.92 -11.36 -1.72
C GLY A 354 -17.12 -11.21 -2.64
#